data_AF-A0A4U3MN40-F1
#
_entry.id   AF-A0A4U3MN40-F1
#
_cell.length_a   1.000
_cell.length_b   1.000
_cell.length_c   1.000
_cell.angle_alpha   90.00
_cell.angle_beta   90.00
_cell.angle_gamma   90.00
#
_symmetry.space_group_name_H-M   'P 1'
#
loop_
_entity.id
_entity.type
_entity.pdbx_description
1 polymer ?
#
loop_
_entity_poly.entity_id
_entity_poly.type
_entity_poly.pdbx_seq_one_letter_code
_entity_poly.pdbx_strand_id
1 'polypeptide(L)'
;MPLAKTKRDLPAASPGVENGFRSLESRLRGPVADDDFASRWIDVAWQDAAAQTWILRGLDLLVQNTDGAGPGFDGGRACSLLVDQAARRRHEPGDTGFAYEILTVSGWLETALPASLPRPRPGPFFPASGRFDPDRLTTELLPLLAERLIQVRDAAADELADVEQLGRTAGEIEALIRADPSMWAMARADGPLHEGYVFADNVLPSAARPTGDADRLAHLRQQVHLLGRDPAAGSLLDGYDHAAHREELDTLLKGWLAGSPELDALVAELIEVSPAHQGGLRSPVYAPPGPHLRRTLAHEFLHRLAHPGYLTRAAETADPQILVEGVADVLTADLLPEVGDIGYGSSGAAAVELYETVGPDRLKAAYFLGRTEFIGLS
;
A
#
# COMPACT_ATOMS: atom_id res chain seq x y z
N MET A 1 8.63 15.38 59.69
CA MET A 1 9.15 14.43 58.69
C MET A 1 9.48 15.20 57.43
N PRO A 2 10.74 15.27 56.99
CA PRO A 2 11.08 15.95 55.75
C PRO A 2 10.66 15.07 54.57
N LEU A 3 9.95 15.65 53.62
CA LEU A 3 9.64 15.01 52.33
C LEU A 3 10.96 14.87 51.55
N ALA A 4 11.49 13.65 51.54
CA ALA A 4 12.56 13.28 50.62
C ALA A 4 12.01 13.38 49.19
N LYS A 5 12.40 14.43 48.46
CA LYS A 5 12.30 14.43 47.00
C LYS A 5 13.25 13.35 46.52
N THR A 6 12.72 12.17 46.18
CA THR A 6 13.43 11.22 45.34
C THR A 6 13.69 11.92 44.00
N LYS A 7 14.89 12.46 43.87
CA LYS A 7 15.48 12.77 42.57
C LYS A 7 15.37 11.47 41.79
N ARG A 8 14.49 11.39 40.79
CA ARG A 8 14.59 10.32 39.79
C ARG A 8 16.00 10.46 39.24
N ASP A 9 16.84 9.47 39.49
CA ASP A 9 18.15 9.38 38.85
C ASP A 9 17.90 9.43 37.34
N LEU A 10 18.21 10.57 36.73
CA LEU A 10 18.14 10.74 35.29
C LEU A 10 19.26 9.89 34.67
N PRO A 11 19.07 9.33 33.47
CA PRO A 11 19.95 8.29 32.93
C PRO A 11 21.38 8.75 32.62
N ALA A 12 22.24 7.73 32.50
CA ALA A 12 23.68 7.76 32.44
C ALA A 12 24.30 8.07 31.04
N ALA A 13 23.67 8.90 30.21
CA ALA A 13 24.30 9.36 28.97
C ALA A 13 25.37 10.42 29.29
N SER A 14 26.51 10.40 28.57
CA SER A 14 27.55 11.39 28.82
C SER A 14 27.09 12.80 28.43
N PRO A 15 27.60 13.87 29.09
CA PRO A 15 27.28 15.25 28.69
C PRO A 15 27.59 15.57 27.22
N GLY A 16 28.53 14.85 26.61
CA GLY A 16 28.82 14.97 25.18
C GLY A 16 27.69 14.50 24.27
N VAL A 17 27.01 13.40 24.67
CA VAL A 17 25.84 12.88 23.94
C VAL A 17 24.65 13.83 24.09
N GLU A 18 24.42 14.38 25.28
CA GLU A 18 23.37 15.38 25.51
C GLU A 18 23.57 16.63 24.66
N ASN A 19 24.76 17.22 24.73
CA ASN A 19 25.08 18.43 23.98
C ASN A 19 25.01 18.19 22.46
N GLY A 20 25.48 17.02 22.00
CA GLY A 20 25.39 16.61 20.60
C GLY A 20 23.94 16.52 20.13
N PHE A 21 23.10 15.80 20.87
CA PHE A 21 21.69 15.62 20.53
C PHE A 21 20.96 16.96 20.47
N ARG A 22 21.04 17.76 21.54
CA ARG A 22 20.33 19.05 21.62
C ARG A 22 20.78 20.03 20.55
N SER A 23 22.07 20.04 20.21
CA SER A 23 22.61 20.90 19.15
C SER A 23 22.07 20.50 17.78
N LEU A 24 22.08 19.21 17.44
CA LEU A 24 21.57 18.71 16.16
C LEU A 24 20.05 18.87 16.06
N GLU A 25 19.31 18.53 17.11
CA GLU A 25 17.86 18.69 17.19
C GLU A 25 17.45 20.17 17.00
N SER A 26 18.13 21.10 17.67
CA SER A 26 17.87 22.55 17.52
C SER A 26 18.09 23.03 16.09
N ARG A 27 19.13 22.55 15.42
CA ARG A 27 19.41 22.88 14.00
C ARG A 27 18.35 22.32 13.06
N LEU A 28 17.85 21.12 13.31
CA LEU A 28 16.81 20.47 12.50
C LEU A 28 15.44 21.13 12.65
N ARG A 29 15.06 21.50 13.88
CA ARG A 29 13.77 22.14 14.17
C ARG A 29 13.69 23.58 13.70
N GLY A 30 14.84 24.27 13.62
CA GLY A 30 14.88 25.70 13.33
C GLY A 30 14.30 26.57 14.44
N PRO A 31 14.17 27.89 14.21
CA PRO A 31 13.79 28.87 15.23
C PRO A 31 12.28 28.91 15.56
N VAL A 32 11.44 28.25 14.76
CA VAL A 32 9.98 28.19 14.91
C VAL A 32 9.59 26.73 15.05
N ALA A 33 9.91 26.12 16.19
CA ALA A 33 9.42 24.79 16.48
C ALA A 33 7.91 24.88 16.76
N ASP A 34 7.08 24.22 15.96
CA ASP A 34 5.73 23.88 16.41
C ASP A 34 5.84 23.01 17.68
N ASP A 35 5.03 23.30 18.68
CA ASP A 35 5.03 22.62 19.99
C ASP A 35 4.57 21.15 19.90
N ASP A 36 4.17 20.68 18.71
CA ASP A 36 3.57 19.37 18.49
C ASP A 36 4.53 18.20 18.77
N PHE A 37 5.84 18.42 18.69
CA PHE A 37 6.85 17.39 19.00
C PHE A 37 7.81 17.87 20.10
N ALA A 38 7.56 17.53 21.36
CA ALA A 38 8.50 17.85 22.45
C ALA A 38 9.88 17.18 22.25
N SER A 39 10.94 17.77 22.80
CA SER A 39 12.30 17.18 22.72
C SER A 39 12.31 15.79 23.38
N ARG A 40 12.78 14.78 22.64
CA ARG A 40 12.83 13.38 23.07
C ARG A 40 14.14 13.01 23.80
N TRP A 41 14.92 13.99 24.26
CA TRP A 41 16.20 13.76 24.96
C TRP A 41 16.11 12.74 26.10
N ILE A 42 15.04 12.79 26.91
CA ILE A 42 14.89 11.87 28.04
C ILE A 42 14.90 10.43 27.56
N ASP A 43 14.23 10.13 26.44
CA ASP A 43 14.18 8.77 25.88
C ASP A 43 15.54 8.36 25.32
N VAL A 44 16.23 9.27 24.62
CA VAL A 44 17.60 9.06 24.12
C VAL A 44 18.56 8.71 25.27
N ALA A 45 18.44 9.40 26.40
CA ALA A 45 19.30 9.16 27.55
C ALA A 45 19.14 7.75 28.13
N TRP A 46 17.95 7.14 28.01
CA TRP A 46 17.66 5.77 28.43
C TRP A 46 18.12 4.70 27.42
N GLN A 47 18.44 5.06 26.18
CA GLN A 47 18.92 4.13 25.17
C GLN A 47 20.36 3.66 25.47
N ASP A 48 20.73 2.49 24.92
CA ASP A 48 22.11 2.03 24.97
C ASP A 48 23.06 2.92 24.14
N ALA A 49 24.38 2.76 24.34
CA ALA A 49 25.39 3.60 23.69
C ALA A 49 25.39 3.46 22.15
N ALA A 50 25.01 2.30 21.61
CA ALA A 50 24.95 2.08 20.18
C ALA A 50 23.76 2.82 19.56
N ALA A 51 22.58 2.71 20.18
CA ALA A 51 21.39 3.48 19.81
C ALA A 51 21.62 5.00 19.92
N GLN A 52 22.27 5.47 20.99
CA GLN A 52 22.65 6.89 21.13
C GLN A 52 23.55 7.33 19.97
N THR A 53 24.57 6.53 19.61
CA THR A 53 25.47 6.83 18.50
C THR A 53 24.72 6.85 17.16
N TRP A 54 23.85 5.87 16.94
CA TRP A 54 23.02 5.77 15.74
C TRP A 54 22.13 7.01 15.57
N ILE A 55 21.44 7.43 16.63
CA ILE A 55 20.58 8.63 16.62
C ILE A 55 21.40 9.87 16.28
N LEU A 56 22.54 10.09 16.96
CA LEU A 56 23.38 11.26 16.70
C LEU A 56 23.90 11.31 15.26
N ARG A 57 24.31 10.18 14.71
CA ARG A 57 24.76 10.09 13.31
C ARG A 57 23.62 10.28 12.33
N GLY A 58 22.43 9.80 12.65
CA GLY A 58 21.22 10.02 11.85
C GLY A 58 20.83 11.49 11.81
N LEU A 59 20.79 12.16 12.97
CA LEU A 59 20.50 13.59 13.05
C LEU A 59 21.53 14.44 12.31
N ASP A 60 22.82 14.14 12.44
CA ASP A 60 23.88 14.82 11.68
C ASP A 60 23.68 14.67 10.16
N LEU A 61 23.32 13.47 9.70
CA LEU A 61 22.99 13.22 8.29
C LEU A 61 21.78 14.06 7.84
N LEU A 62 20.70 14.12 8.62
CA LEU A 62 19.52 14.91 8.26
C LEU A 62 19.83 16.41 8.21
N VAL A 63 20.63 16.91 9.17
CA VAL A 63 21.11 18.29 9.17
C VAL A 63 21.90 18.61 7.89
N GLN A 64 22.75 17.68 7.43
CA GLN A 64 23.53 17.87 6.20
C GLN A 64 22.66 17.83 4.93
N ASN A 65 21.46 17.25 5.00
CA ASN A 65 20.55 17.07 3.86
C ASN A 65 19.26 17.90 3.98
N THR A 66 19.20 18.87 4.91
CA THR A 66 17.97 19.64 5.18
C THR A 66 17.52 20.45 3.96
N ASP A 67 18.46 21.01 3.19
CA ASP A 67 18.15 21.80 1.98
C ASP A 67 17.44 20.98 0.89
N GLY A 68 17.61 19.65 0.88
CA GLY A 68 16.98 18.73 -0.07
C GLY A 68 15.66 18.12 0.41
N ALA A 69 15.24 18.37 1.65
CA ALA A 69 14.09 17.69 2.27
C ALA A 69 12.73 18.16 1.69
N GLY A 70 12.71 19.32 1.03
CA GLY A 70 11.48 19.92 0.52
C GLY A 70 10.65 20.63 1.61
N PRO A 71 9.58 21.35 1.20
CA PRO A 71 8.89 22.31 2.06
C PRO A 71 7.99 21.68 3.15
N GLY A 72 7.75 20.37 3.09
CA GLY A 72 6.91 19.65 4.07
C GLY A 72 7.71 18.94 5.17
N PHE A 73 9.04 19.04 5.17
CA PHE A 73 9.87 18.31 6.13
C PHE A 73 9.76 18.92 7.53
N ASP A 74 9.37 18.10 8.50
CA ASP A 74 9.29 18.45 9.92
C ASP A 74 10.46 17.81 10.67
N GLY A 75 11.43 18.65 11.06
CA GLY A 75 12.61 18.22 11.81
C GLY A 75 12.28 17.67 13.21
N GLY A 76 11.23 18.15 13.87
CA GLY A 76 10.78 17.64 15.17
C GLY A 76 10.17 16.25 15.07
N ARG A 77 9.32 16.03 14.05
CA ARG A 77 8.81 14.69 13.70
C ARG A 77 9.95 13.74 13.36
N ALA A 78 10.88 14.17 12.50
CA ALA A 78 12.03 13.37 12.08
C ALA A 78 12.89 12.92 13.27
N CYS A 79 13.15 13.83 14.22
CA CYS A 79 13.85 13.48 15.47
C CYS A 79 13.10 12.41 16.26
N SER A 80 11.78 12.56 16.41
CA SER A 80 10.96 11.60 17.16
C SER A 80 10.96 10.22 16.51
N LEU A 81 10.79 10.16 15.19
CA LEU A 81 10.82 8.91 14.42
C LEU A 81 12.16 8.18 14.53
N LEU A 82 13.29 8.90 14.47
CA LEU A 82 14.61 8.29 14.67
C LEU A 82 14.77 7.70 16.08
N VAL A 83 14.26 8.37 17.11
CA VAL A 83 14.30 7.85 18.48
C VAL A 83 13.48 6.57 18.61
N ASP A 84 12.28 6.54 18.03
CA ASP A 84 11.42 5.36 18.06
C ASP A 84 12.02 4.18 17.27
N GLN A 85 12.72 4.47 16.17
CA GLN A 85 13.35 3.47 15.31
C GLN A 85 14.68 2.91 15.83
N ALA A 86 15.40 3.64 16.69
CA ALA A 86 16.77 3.30 17.09
C ALA A 86 16.94 1.89 17.68
N ALA A 87 15.91 1.36 18.35
CA ALA A 87 15.91 0.01 18.91
C ALA A 87 15.72 -1.10 17.86
N ARG A 88 15.23 -0.75 16.67
CA ARG A 88 14.94 -1.66 15.54
C ARG A 88 15.83 -1.39 14.32
N ARG A 89 16.88 -0.58 14.48
CA ARG A 89 17.83 -0.24 13.42
C ARG A 89 18.41 -1.49 12.76
N ARG A 90 18.55 -1.44 11.44
CA ARG A 90 19.10 -2.54 10.64
C ARG A 90 20.55 -2.31 10.24
N HIS A 91 20.94 -1.05 10.10
CA HIS A 91 22.26 -0.64 9.68
C HIS A 91 22.92 0.24 10.72
N GLU A 92 24.16 -0.07 11.06
CA GLU A 92 24.99 0.74 11.95
C GLU A 92 25.70 1.86 11.17
N PRO A 93 26.11 2.96 11.83
CA PRO A 93 26.85 4.03 11.15
C PRO A 93 28.13 3.51 10.49
N GLY A 94 28.24 3.69 9.18
CA GLY A 94 29.33 3.17 8.35
C GLY A 94 28.92 2.06 7.39
N ASP A 95 27.77 1.42 7.63
CA ASP A 95 27.18 0.46 6.70
C ASP A 95 26.64 1.19 5.46
N THR A 96 26.66 0.52 4.30
CA THR A 96 26.14 1.06 3.04
C THR A 96 24.64 1.40 3.09
N GLY A 97 23.87 0.69 3.91
CA GLY A 97 22.43 0.91 4.08
C GLY A 97 22.06 1.99 5.10
N PHE A 98 23.01 2.49 5.89
CA PHE A 98 22.72 3.43 6.99
C PHE A 98 22.03 4.70 6.51
N ALA A 99 22.58 5.37 5.50
CA ALA A 99 22.02 6.61 4.99
C ALA A 99 20.58 6.42 4.46
N TYR A 100 20.34 5.35 3.70
CA TYR A 100 19.03 5.04 3.18
C TYR A 100 18.02 4.73 4.31
N GLU A 101 18.43 4.00 5.34
CA GLU A 101 17.59 3.76 6.51
C GLU A 101 17.22 5.08 7.20
N ILE A 102 18.18 5.97 7.47
CA ILE A 102 17.90 7.27 8.09
C ILE A 102 16.93 8.10 7.26
N LEU A 103 17.12 8.18 5.94
CA LEU A 103 16.28 9.00 5.06
C LEU A 103 14.85 8.42 4.91
N THR A 104 14.68 7.10 4.96
CA THR A 104 13.36 6.45 4.91
C THR A 104 12.59 6.60 6.23
N VAL A 105 13.23 6.31 7.37
CA VAL A 105 12.53 6.24 8.66
C VAL A 105 12.25 7.64 9.26
N SER A 106 12.98 8.67 8.83
CA SER A 106 12.81 10.04 9.33
C SER A 106 11.69 10.84 8.66
N GLY A 107 11.08 10.30 7.59
CA GLY A 107 10.14 11.05 6.74
C GLY A 107 10.83 12.04 5.79
N TRP A 108 12.16 12.00 5.67
CA TRP A 108 12.88 12.84 4.70
C TRP A 108 12.50 12.48 3.27
N LEU A 109 12.51 11.19 2.89
CA LEU A 109 12.11 10.77 1.53
C LEU A 109 10.64 11.04 1.24
N GLU A 110 9.77 10.92 2.25
CA GLU A 110 8.33 11.23 2.17
C GLU A 110 8.07 12.64 1.61
N THR A 111 8.97 13.58 1.90
CA THR A 111 8.84 14.99 1.57
C THR A 111 9.75 15.40 0.40
N ALA A 112 10.97 14.86 0.35
CA ALA A 112 11.96 15.19 -0.68
C ALA A 112 11.56 14.67 -2.07
N LEU A 113 11.07 13.42 -2.16
CA LEU A 113 10.72 12.80 -3.43
C LEU A 113 9.64 13.60 -4.19
N PRO A 114 8.46 13.90 -3.59
CA PRO A 114 7.43 14.67 -4.29
C PRO A 114 7.79 16.15 -4.49
N ALA A 115 8.72 16.74 -3.72
CA ALA A 115 9.05 18.16 -3.81
C ALA A 115 9.61 18.58 -5.17
N SER A 116 10.24 17.65 -5.90
CA SER A 116 10.80 17.88 -7.24
C SER A 116 9.80 17.67 -8.38
N LEU A 117 8.62 17.11 -8.10
CA LEU A 117 7.68 16.71 -9.13
C LEU A 117 6.80 17.88 -9.60
N PRO A 118 6.59 18.03 -10.91
CA PRO A 118 5.60 18.96 -11.42
C PRO A 118 4.18 18.44 -11.14
N ARG A 119 3.27 19.32 -10.74
CA ARG A 119 1.85 18.96 -10.62
C ARG A 119 1.18 18.98 -11.99
N PRO A 120 0.44 17.92 -12.38
CA PRO A 120 -0.41 17.99 -13.57
C PRO A 120 -1.54 18.99 -13.35
N ARG A 121 -2.21 19.38 -14.44
CA ARG A 121 -3.49 20.09 -14.32
C ARG A 121 -4.54 19.12 -13.79
N PRO A 122 -5.41 19.54 -12.86
CA PRO A 122 -6.56 18.74 -12.48
C PRO A 122 -7.42 18.42 -13.71
N GLY A 123 -7.92 17.21 -13.80
CA GLY A 123 -8.79 16.75 -14.87
C GLY A 123 -9.76 15.68 -14.35
N PRO A 124 -10.93 15.49 -15.00
CA PRO A 124 -11.80 14.39 -14.65
C PRO A 124 -11.12 13.07 -15.00
N PHE A 125 -10.87 12.22 -14.00
CA PHE A 125 -10.36 10.87 -14.22
C PHE A 125 -11.53 9.90 -14.34
N PHE A 126 -11.56 9.17 -15.46
CA PHE A 126 -12.48 8.07 -15.73
C PHE A 126 -13.97 8.42 -15.51
N PRO A 127 -14.52 9.41 -16.23
CA PRO A 127 -15.95 9.72 -16.12
C PRO A 127 -16.78 8.52 -16.59
N ALA A 128 -17.84 8.20 -15.85
CA ALA A 128 -18.86 7.27 -16.32
C ALA A 128 -19.43 7.78 -17.64
N SER A 129 -19.36 6.98 -18.68
CA SER A 129 -19.83 7.32 -20.02
C SER A 129 -20.98 6.41 -20.42
N GLY A 130 -22.18 6.98 -20.55
CA GLY A 130 -23.36 6.24 -20.96
C GLY A 130 -24.35 6.03 -19.82
N ARG A 131 -25.11 4.95 -19.88
CA ARG A 131 -26.19 4.63 -18.95
C ARG A 131 -25.91 3.30 -18.27
N PHE A 132 -25.99 3.28 -16.95
CA PHE A 132 -26.04 2.03 -16.18
C PHE A 132 -27.37 1.31 -16.43
N ASP A 133 -27.30 0.03 -16.81
CA ASP A 133 -28.45 -0.77 -17.20
C ASP A 133 -28.40 -2.17 -16.53
N PRO A 134 -29.02 -2.32 -15.34
CA PRO A 134 -29.06 -3.59 -14.61
C PRO A 134 -29.70 -4.75 -15.39
N ASP A 135 -30.66 -4.45 -16.27
CA ASP A 135 -31.33 -5.46 -17.07
C ASP A 135 -30.37 -6.04 -18.10
N ARG A 136 -29.60 -5.18 -18.79
CA ARG A 136 -28.52 -5.63 -19.70
C ARG A 136 -27.47 -6.46 -18.99
N LEU A 137 -27.08 -6.10 -17.76
CA LEU A 137 -26.13 -6.94 -17.00
C LEU A 137 -26.69 -8.35 -16.79
N THR A 138 -27.98 -8.48 -16.49
CA THR A 138 -28.59 -9.80 -16.30
C THR A 138 -28.71 -10.58 -17.60
N THR A 139 -29.10 -9.93 -18.70
CA THR A 139 -29.36 -10.63 -19.96
C THR A 139 -28.09 -10.91 -20.78
N GLU A 140 -27.09 -10.05 -20.69
CA GLU A 140 -25.87 -10.11 -21.53
C GLU A 140 -24.63 -10.50 -20.74
N LEU A 141 -24.39 -9.94 -19.54
CA LEU A 141 -23.17 -10.20 -18.78
C LEU A 141 -23.21 -11.53 -18.03
N LEU A 142 -24.32 -11.82 -17.35
CA LEU A 142 -24.44 -13.00 -16.47
C LEU A 142 -24.13 -14.34 -17.19
N PRO A 143 -24.60 -14.60 -18.42
CA PRO A 143 -24.23 -15.83 -19.14
C PRO A 143 -22.72 -15.94 -19.42
N LEU A 144 -22.10 -14.84 -19.87
CA LEU A 144 -20.65 -14.79 -20.14
C LEU A 144 -19.84 -14.95 -18.85
N LEU A 145 -20.32 -14.35 -17.76
CA LEU A 145 -19.73 -14.45 -16.45
C LEU A 145 -19.77 -15.90 -15.95
N ALA A 146 -20.92 -16.56 -16.02
CA ALA A 146 -21.05 -17.95 -15.60
C ALA A 146 -20.09 -18.87 -16.38
N GLU A 147 -19.98 -18.70 -17.69
CA GLU A 147 -19.03 -19.45 -18.52
C GLU A 147 -17.58 -19.20 -18.09
N ARG A 148 -17.19 -17.93 -17.89
CA ARG A 148 -15.85 -17.56 -17.42
C ARG A 148 -15.54 -18.16 -16.05
N LEU A 149 -16.48 -18.09 -15.10
CA LEU A 149 -16.28 -18.63 -13.75
C LEU A 149 -16.05 -20.16 -13.79
N ILE A 150 -16.77 -20.87 -14.66
CA ILE A 150 -16.54 -22.30 -14.90
C ILE A 150 -15.13 -22.55 -15.45
N GLN A 151 -14.70 -21.77 -16.45
CA GLN A 151 -13.36 -21.89 -17.03
C GLN A 151 -12.26 -21.65 -15.98
N VAL A 152 -12.43 -20.66 -15.11
CA VAL A 152 -11.47 -20.36 -14.03
C VAL A 152 -11.39 -21.53 -13.04
N ARG A 153 -12.55 -22.08 -12.63
CA ARG A 153 -12.60 -23.25 -11.73
C ARG A 153 -11.86 -24.44 -12.35
N ASP A 154 -12.15 -24.73 -13.62
CA ASP A 154 -11.57 -25.89 -14.30
C ASP A 154 -10.06 -25.73 -14.54
N ALA A 155 -9.56 -24.50 -14.66
CA ALA A 155 -8.13 -24.19 -14.76
C ALA A 155 -7.39 -24.24 -13.40
N ALA A 156 -8.11 -24.06 -12.29
CA ALA A 156 -7.53 -24.05 -10.94
C ALA A 156 -7.38 -25.46 -10.32
N ALA A 157 -7.87 -26.51 -11.00
CA ALA A 157 -7.80 -27.87 -10.50
C ALA A 157 -6.33 -28.37 -10.43
N ASP A 158 -5.97 -28.97 -9.29
CA ASP A 158 -4.79 -29.82 -9.02
C ASP A 158 -3.54 -29.21 -8.34
N GLU A 159 -3.52 -27.94 -7.91
CA GLU A 159 -2.39 -27.40 -7.14
C GLU A 159 -2.70 -27.23 -5.64
N LEU A 160 -2.05 -28.04 -4.80
CA LEU A 160 -2.08 -27.87 -3.34
C LEU A 160 -1.10 -26.78 -2.91
N ALA A 161 -1.54 -25.90 -2.00
CA ALA A 161 -0.70 -24.83 -1.48
C ALA A 161 0.42 -25.37 -0.58
N ASP A 162 1.67 -25.17 -0.99
CA ASP A 162 2.81 -25.28 -0.09
C ASP A 162 2.95 -23.98 0.71
N VAL A 163 2.52 -24.01 1.98
CA VAL A 163 2.57 -22.88 2.90
C VAL A 163 4.00 -22.38 3.11
N GLU A 164 5.00 -23.27 3.06
CA GLU A 164 6.41 -22.87 3.20
C GLU A 164 6.87 -22.10 1.96
N GLN A 165 6.53 -22.58 0.76
CA GLN A 165 6.79 -21.86 -0.48
C GLN A 165 6.11 -20.48 -0.50
N LEU A 166 4.87 -20.41 -0.01
CA LEU A 166 4.09 -19.18 0.09
C LEU A 166 4.81 -18.14 0.96
N GLY A 167 5.20 -18.52 2.17
CA GLY A 167 5.94 -17.65 3.10
C GLY A 167 7.31 -17.24 2.55
N ARG A 168 8.04 -18.18 1.91
CA ARG A 168 9.34 -17.88 1.28
C ARG A 168 9.21 -16.86 0.15
N THR A 169 8.24 -17.06 -0.75
CA THR A 169 7.98 -16.15 -1.88
C THR A 169 7.55 -14.78 -1.39
N ALA A 170 6.69 -14.71 -0.37
CA ALA A 170 6.31 -13.44 0.25
C ALA A 170 7.52 -12.71 0.87
N GLY A 171 8.41 -13.43 1.56
CA GLY A 171 9.65 -12.88 2.11
C GLY A 171 10.60 -12.35 1.03
N GLU A 172 10.73 -13.05 -0.10
CA GLU A 172 11.52 -12.59 -1.25
C GLU A 172 10.97 -11.29 -1.85
N ILE A 173 9.65 -11.18 -2.00
CA ILE A 173 8.99 -9.97 -2.52
C ILE A 173 9.17 -8.80 -1.56
N GLU A 174 9.00 -9.03 -0.25
CA GLU A 174 9.26 -7.98 0.74
C GLU A 174 10.71 -7.51 0.70
N ALA A 175 11.66 -8.44 0.63
CA ALA A 175 13.08 -8.11 0.51
C ALA A 175 13.37 -7.30 -0.76
N LEU A 176 12.77 -7.67 -1.89
CA LEU A 176 12.89 -6.93 -3.16
C LEU A 176 12.39 -5.49 -3.01
N ILE A 177 11.18 -5.29 -2.48
CA ILE A 177 10.60 -3.95 -2.29
C ILE A 177 11.44 -3.10 -1.31
N ARG A 178 11.94 -3.70 -0.23
CA ARG A 178 12.82 -2.98 0.72
C ARG A 178 14.14 -2.56 0.09
N ALA A 179 14.67 -3.35 -0.84
CA ALA A 179 15.93 -3.11 -1.52
C ALA A 179 15.81 -2.15 -2.72
N ASP A 180 14.60 -1.95 -3.26
CA ASP A 180 14.37 -1.09 -4.43
C ASP A 180 13.95 0.34 -4.03
N PRO A 181 14.88 1.32 -4.05
CA PRO A 181 14.54 2.71 -3.74
C PRO A 181 13.66 3.36 -4.81
N SER A 182 13.59 2.80 -6.03
CA SER A 182 12.79 3.36 -7.13
C SER A 182 11.30 3.11 -6.96
N MET A 183 10.89 2.17 -6.10
CA MET A 183 9.49 1.88 -5.82
C MET A 183 8.85 2.86 -4.83
N TRP A 184 9.64 3.61 -4.06
CA TRP A 184 9.16 4.58 -3.06
C TRP A 184 8.31 4.00 -1.92
N ALA A 185 8.04 2.69 -1.91
CA ALA A 185 7.27 2.01 -0.86
C ALA A 185 7.83 2.22 0.56
N MET A 186 9.16 2.38 0.67
CA MET A 186 9.85 2.64 1.95
C MET A 186 9.83 4.11 2.37
N ALA A 187 9.40 5.04 1.49
CA ALA A 187 9.49 6.47 1.75
C ALA A 187 8.41 6.99 2.71
N ARG A 188 7.29 6.27 2.87
CA ARG A 188 6.27 6.58 3.88
C ARG A 188 6.76 6.15 5.26
N ALA A 189 7.10 7.09 6.15
CA ALA A 189 7.73 6.77 7.43
C ALA A 189 6.80 6.06 8.43
N ASP A 190 5.49 6.28 8.35
CA ASP A 190 4.44 5.52 9.06
C ASP A 190 3.87 4.38 8.19
N GLY A 191 4.71 3.88 7.28
CA GLY A 191 4.44 2.73 6.42
C GLY A 191 4.37 1.41 7.20
N PRO A 192 3.63 0.41 6.70
CA PRO A 192 3.59 -0.92 7.32
C PRO A 192 5.01 -1.52 7.46
N LEU A 193 5.90 -1.22 6.50
CA LEU A 193 7.29 -1.67 6.48
C LEU A 193 8.15 -1.14 7.63
N HIS A 194 7.72 -0.08 8.32
CA HIS A 194 8.37 0.51 9.50
C HIS A 194 7.61 0.19 10.80
N GLU A 195 6.30 -0.04 10.74
CA GLU A 195 5.46 -0.40 11.89
C GLU A 195 5.55 -1.88 12.32
N GLY A 196 6.49 -2.63 11.75
CA GLY A 196 6.73 -4.03 12.08
C GLY A 196 5.78 -5.01 11.40
N TYR A 197 5.12 -4.60 10.31
CA TYR A 197 4.45 -5.56 9.43
C TYR A 197 5.49 -6.44 8.73
N VAL A 198 5.25 -7.75 8.75
CA VAL A 198 6.06 -8.77 8.06
C VAL A 198 5.13 -9.49 7.10
N PHE A 199 5.36 -9.35 5.80
CA PHE A 199 4.46 -9.87 4.78
C PHE A 199 4.34 -11.39 4.85
N ALA A 200 5.47 -12.09 4.97
CA ALA A 200 5.49 -13.55 5.08
C ALA A 200 4.63 -14.11 6.25
N ASP A 201 4.53 -13.37 7.35
CA ASP A 201 3.73 -13.78 8.53
C ASP A 201 2.22 -13.55 8.33
N ASN A 202 1.83 -12.79 7.30
CA ASN A 202 0.46 -12.37 7.04
C ASN A 202 -0.11 -12.96 5.75
N VAL A 203 0.63 -13.84 5.06
CA VAL A 203 0.13 -14.54 3.87
C VAL A 203 -0.42 -15.90 4.25
N LEU A 204 -1.64 -16.19 3.79
CA LEU A 204 -2.35 -17.44 3.99
C LEU A 204 -2.76 -18.05 2.63
N PRO A 205 -2.92 -19.38 2.55
CA PRO A 205 -3.53 -20.00 1.39
C PRO A 205 -4.95 -19.49 1.15
N SER A 206 -5.36 -19.30 -0.11
CA SER A 206 -6.73 -18.87 -0.45
C SER A 206 -7.82 -19.79 0.09
N ALA A 207 -7.57 -21.09 0.24
CA ALA A 207 -8.50 -22.04 0.86
C ALA A 207 -8.81 -21.73 2.34
N ALA A 208 -8.01 -20.89 3.01
CA ALA A 208 -8.27 -20.43 4.39
C ALA A 208 -9.17 -19.18 4.43
N ARG A 209 -9.59 -18.66 3.28
CA ARG A 209 -10.40 -17.45 3.20
C ARG A 209 -11.85 -17.72 3.62
N PRO A 210 -12.49 -16.80 4.35
CA PRO A 210 -13.92 -16.87 4.60
C PRO A 210 -14.75 -16.86 3.31
N THR A 211 -15.77 -17.72 3.25
CA THR A 211 -16.70 -17.86 2.11
C THR A 211 -18.11 -17.41 2.47
N GLY A 212 -18.24 -16.43 3.38
CA GLY A 212 -19.53 -15.92 3.83
C GLY A 212 -20.26 -15.12 2.74
N ASP A 213 -21.51 -14.76 2.99
CA ASP A 213 -22.35 -14.06 2.01
C ASP A 213 -21.75 -12.71 1.56
N ALA A 214 -21.08 -12.01 2.49
CA ALA A 214 -20.35 -10.78 2.18
C ALA A 214 -19.14 -11.03 1.25
N ASP A 215 -18.42 -12.14 1.45
CA ASP A 215 -17.27 -12.53 0.64
C ASP A 215 -17.70 -12.94 -0.77
N ARG A 216 -18.81 -13.69 -0.88
CA ARG A 216 -19.41 -14.08 -2.16
C ARG A 216 -19.88 -12.88 -2.97
N LEU A 217 -20.59 -11.94 -2.33
CA LEU A 217 -20.98 -10.69 -2.98
C LEU A 217 -19.76 -9.89 -3.45
N ALA A 218 -18.74 -9.76 -2.60
CA ALA A 218 -17.53 -9.01 -2.95
C ALA A 218 -16.77 -9.67 -4.13
N HIS A 219 -16.62 -10.99 -4.11
CA HIS A 219 -15.98 -11.74 -5.18
C HIS A 219 -16.77 -11.61 -6.49
N LEU A 220 -18.10 -11.81 -6.45
CA LEU A 220 -18.94 -11.67 -7.63
C LEU A 220 -18.89 -10.24 -8.22
N ARG A 221 -18.88 -9.21 -7.36
CA ARG A 221 -18.75 -7.82 -7.80
C ARG A 221 -17.43 -7.58 -8.53
N GLN A 222 -16.32 -8.09 -8.00
CA GLN A 222 -15.01 -8.00 -8.66
C GLN A 222 -15.02 -8.64 -10.05
N GLN A 223 -15.61 -9.84 -10.18
CA GLN A 223 -15.72 -10.55 -11.46
C GLN A 223 -16.63 -9.82 -12.45
N VAL A 224 -17.74 -9.26 -11.98
CA VAL A 224 -18.64 -8.42 -12.79
C VAL A 224 -17.93 -7.18 -13.31
N HIS A 225 -17.13 -6.53 -12.48
CA HIS A 225 -16.36 -5.40 -12.94
C HIS A 225 -15.26 -5.76 -13.93
N LEU A 226 -14.57 -6.88 -13.70
CA LEU A 226 -13.52 -7.39 -14.59
C LEU A 226 -14.08 -7.67 -15.98
N LEU A 227 -15.17 -8.44 -16.07
CA LEU A 227 -15.74 -8.83 -17.34
C LEU A 227 -16.62 -7.73 -17.94
N GLY A 228 -17.40 -7.02 -17.13
CA GLY A 228 -18.32 -5.97 -17.59
C GLY A 228 -17.63 -4.75 -18.17
N ARG A 229 -16.33 -4.56 -17.92
CA ARG A 229 -15.53 -3.51 -18.58
C ARG A 229 -14.71 -4.02 -19.74
N ASP A 230 -14.71 -5.32 -20.01
CA ASP A 230 -13.96 -5.87 -21.14
C ASP A 230 -14.64 -5.44 -22.46
N PRO A 231 -13.93 -4.75 -23.37
CA PRO A 231 -14.49 -4.40 -24.68
C PRO A 231 -14.95 -5.63 -25.46
N ALA A 232 -14.31 -6.79 -25.27
CA ALA A 232 -14.72 -8.04 -25.89
C ALA A 232 -16.06 -8.57 -25.34
N ALA A 233 -16.41 -8.21 -24.11
CA ALA A 233 -17.71 -8.49 -23.49
C ALA A 233 -18.74 -7.37 -23.73
N GLY A 234 -18.38 -6.33 -24.49
CA GLY A 234 -19.29 -5.25 -24.90
C GLY A 234 -19.35 -4.06 -23.93
N SER A 235 -18.40 -3.92 -23.01
CA SER A 235 -18.28 -2.75 -22.13
C SER A 235 -19.57 -2.39 -21.37
N LEU A 236 -20.23 -3.42 -20.83
CA LEU A 236 -21.53 -3.33 -20.16
C LEU A 236 -21.54 -2.46 -18.88
N LEU A 237 -20.38 -2.06 -18.38
CA LEU A 237 -20.22 -1.17 -17.22
C LEU A 237 -19.71 0.24 -17.55
N ASP A 238 -19.62 0.66 -18.82
CA ASP A 238 -19.14 2.02 -19.16
C ASP A 238 -19.98 3.14 -18.52
N GLY A 239 -21.29 2.90 -18.33
CA GLY A 239 -22.21 3.83 -17.66
C GLY A 239 -22.26 3.69 -16.13
N TYR A 240 -21.49 2.78 -15.53
CA TYR A 240 -21.45 2.59 -14.08
C TYR A 240 -20.68 3.74 -13.40
N ASP A 241 -21.19 4.14 -12.24
CA ASP A 241 -20.61 5.16 -11.38
C ASP A 241 -20.73 4.61 -9.97
N HIS A 242 -19.60 4.38 -9.31
CA HIS A 242 -19.56 3.73 -8.02
C HIS A 242 -20.31 4.51 -6.93
N ALA A 243 -20.25 5.83 -6.95
CA ALA A 243 -20.94 6.65 -5.97
C ALA A 243 -22.46 6.60 -6.14
N ALA A 244 -22.94 6.50 -7.38
CA ALA A 244 -24.36 6.51 -7.70
C ALA A 244 -25.01 5.11 -7.72
N HIS A 245 -24.30 4.10 -8.23
CA HIS A 245 -24.89 2.83 -8.66
C HIS A 245 -24.49 1.61 -7.81
N ARG A 246 -23.60 1.78 -6.82
CA ARG A 246 -23.11 0.64 -5.99
C ARG A 246 -24.23 -0.13 -5.30
N GLU A 247 -25.18 0.56 -4.67
CA GLU A 247 -26.27 -0.12 -3.94
C GLU A 247 -27.21 -0.89 -4.89
N GLU A 248 -27.45 -0.33 -6.08
CA GLU A 248 -28.25 -0.97 -7.12
C GLU A 248 -27.55 -2.22 -7.66
N LEU A 249 -26.25 -2.12 -7.97
CA LEU A 249 -25.43 -3.26 -8.36
C LEU A 249 -25.43 -4.33 -7.26
N ASP A 250 -25.21 -3.97 -6.01
CA ASP A 250 -25.22 -4.92 -4.88
C ASP A 250 -26.56 -5.63 -4.74
N THR A 251 -27.66 -4.92 -4.97
CA THR A 251 -29.01 -5.51 -4.94
C THR A 251 -29.18 -6.52 -6.08
N LEU A 252 -28.73 -6.18 -7.28
CA LEU A 252 -28.77 -7.06 -8.44
C LEU A 252 -27.98 -8.35 -8.19
N LEU A 253 -26.72 -8.23 -7.73
CA LEU A 253 -25.83 -9.36 -7.51
C LEU A 253 -26.32 -10.28 -6.39
N LYS A 254 -26.87 -9.73 -5.31
CA LYS A 254 -27.56 -10.53 -4.28
C LYS A 254 -28.76 -11.27 -4.86
N GLY A 255 -29.50 -10.63 -5.78
CA GLY A 255 -30.58 -11.28 -6.53
C GLY A 255 -30.10 -12.46 -7.38
N TRP A 256 -28.95 -12.33 -8.07
CA TRP A 256 -28.36 -13.42 -8.83
C TRP A 256 -27.93 -14.59 -7.94
N LEU A 257 -27.23 -14.32 -6.83
CA LEU A 257 -26.81 -15.36 -5.88
C LEU A 257 -28.01 -16.08 -5.26
N ALA A 258 -29.04 -15.35 -4.83
CA ALA A 258 -30.26 -15.94 -4.27
C ALA A 258 -31.10 -16.70 -5.31
N GLY A 259 -31.06 -16.27 -6.57
CA GLY A 259 -31.82 -16.86 -7.67
C GLY A 259 -31.17 -18.07 -8.33
N SER A 260 -29.86 -18.30 -8.13
CA SER A 260 -29.12 -19.45 -8.67
C SER A 260 -28.19 -20.05 -7.62
N PRO A 261 -28.61 -21.15 -6.96
CA PRO A 261 -27.76 -21.90 -6.03
C PRO A 261 -26.47 -22.42 -6.69
N GLU A 262 -26.50 -22.71 -7.98
CA GLU A 262 -25.34 -23.17 -8.75
C GLU A 262 -24.28 -22.06 -8.88
N LEU A 263 -24.71 -20.82 -9.16
CA LEU A 263 -23.82 -19.67 -9.19
C LEU A 263 -23.25 -19.39 -7.80
N ASP A 264 -24.08 -19.43 -6.76
CA ASP A 264 -23.64 -19.20 -5.37
C ASP A 264 -22.58 -20.22 -4.92
N ALA A 265 -22.79 -21.50 -5.25
CA ALA A 265 -21.82 -22.55 -5.00
C ALA A 265 -20.53 -22.36 -5.80
N LEU A 266 -20.62 -22.04 -7.09
CA LEU A 266 -19.46 -21.78 -7.94
C LEU A 266 -18.62 -20.60 -7.43
N VAL A 267 -19.27 -19.51 -7.00
CA VAL A 267 -18.58 -18.37 -6.40
C VAL A 267 -17.89 -18.76 -5.09
N ALA A 268 -18.52 -19.60 -4.26
CA ALA A 268 -17.90 -20.10 -3.04
C ALA A 268 -16.63 -20.94 -3.33
N GLU A 269 -16.70 -21.85 -4.30
CA GLU A 269 -15.55 -22.66 -4.75
C GLU A 269 -14.41 -21.76 -5.26
N LEU A 270 -14.74 -20.74 -6.06
CA LEU A 270 -13.74 -19.86 -6.65
C LEU A 270 -13.03 -18.97 -5.63
N ILE A 271 -13.68 -18.63 -4.51
CA ILE A 271 -13.03 -17.89 -3.42
C ILE A 271 -11.82 -18.66 -2.87
N GLU A 272 -11.89 -19.99 -2.80
CA GLU A 272 -10.82 -20.84 -2.26
C GLU A 272 -9.57 -20.88 -3.15
N VAL A 273 -9.73 -20.52 -4.43
CA VAL A 273 -8.65 -20.51 -5.43
C VAL A 273 -8.35 -19.11 -5.98
N SER A 274 -8.94 -18.07 -5.39
CA SER A 274 -8.74 -16.69 -5.81
C SER A 274 -7.91 -15.90 -4.81
N PRO A 275 -7.02 -15.01 -5.26
CA PRO A 275 -6.32 -14.12 -4.35
C PRO A 275 -7.27 -13.07 -3.74
N ALA A 276 -6.91 -12.56 -2.58
CA ALA A 276 -7.54 -11.40 -1.97
C ALA A 276 -6.69 -10.82 -0.85
N HIS A 277 -6.88 -9.55 -0.56
CA HIS A 277 -6.41 -8.92 0.65
C HIS A 277 -7.59 -8.40 1.46
N GLN A 278 -7.44 -8.39 2.78
CA GLN A 278 -8.37 -7.70 3.66
C GLN A 278 -7.83 -6.31 4.01
N GLY A 279 -8.74 -5.35 4.18
CA GLY A 279 -8.40 -4.01 4.66
C GLY A 279 -7.90 -4.04 6.11
N GLY A 280 -6.98 -3.13 6.44
CA GLY A 280 -6.36 -3.01 7.76
C GLY A 280 -4.91 -3.47 7.80
N LEU A 281 -4.10 -2.86 8.68
CA LEU A 281 -2.63 -3.01 8.72
C LEU A 281 -2.14 -4.45 8.94
N ARG A 282 -2.90 -5.29 9.64
CA ARG A 282 -2.51 -6.66 10.03
C ARG A 282 -3.47 -7.74 9.52
N SER A 283 -4.29 -7.38 8.53
CA SER A 283 -5.24 -8.33 7.97
C SER A 283 -4.51 -9.26 7.01
N PRO A 284 -4.95 -10.52 6.86
CA PRO A 284 -4.27 -11.48 6.01
C PRO A 284 -4.34 -11.10 4.53
N VAL A 285 -3.35 -11.58 3.79
CA VAL A 285 -3.34 -11.68 2.33
C VAL A 285 -3.51 -13.15 1.98
N TYR A 286 -4.46 -13.43 1.10
CA TYR A 286 -4.79 -14.76 0.61
C TYR A 286 -4.26 -14.90 -0.81
N ALA A 287 -3.50 -15.96 -1.07
CA ALA A 287 -3.05 -16.28 -2.42
C ALA A 287 -3.22 -17.77 -2.73
N PRO A 288 -3.65 -18.11 -3.96
CA PRO A 288 -3.63 -19.47 -4.44
C PRO A 288 -2.20 -19.88 -4.79
N PRO A 289 -1.85 -21.18 -4.72
CA PRO A 289 -0.66 -21.68 -5.37
C PRO A 289 -0.78 -21.49 -6.89
N GLY A 290 0.34 -21.60 -7.59
CA GLY A 290 0.33 -21.45 -9.03
C GLY A 290 1.64 -21.00 -9.63
N PRO A 291 1.80 -21.14 -10.95
CA PRO A 291 2.91 -20.56 -11.71
C PRO A 291 2.96 -19.02 -11.59
N HIS A 292 1.84 -18.37 -11.26
CA HIS A 292 1.73 -16.93 -11.10
C HIS A 292 1.88 -16.45 -9.64
N LEU A 293 2.19 -17.33 -8.69
CA LEU A 293 2.23 -17.03 -7.25
C LEU A 293 3.04 -15.76 -6.93
N ARG A 294 4.24 -15.62 -7.53
CA ARG A 294 5.12 -14.47 -7.30
C ARG A 294 4.46 -13.14 -7.71
N ARG A 295 3.82 -13.11 -8.89
CA ARG A 295 3.09 -11.93 -9.37
C ARG A 295 1.91 -11.62 -8.46
N THR A 296 1.11 -12.63 -8.14
CA THR A 296 -0.07 -12.49 -7.29
C THR A 296 0.30 -11.94 -5.92
N LEU A 297 1.33 -12.48 -5.27
CA LEU A 297 1.79 -11.97 -3.98
C LEU A 297 2.32 -10.54 -4.06
N ALA A 298 3.01 -10.18 -5.15
CA ALA A 298 3.48 -8.80 -5.33
C ALA A 298 2.31 -7.83 -5.48
N HIS A 299 1.30 -8.18 -6.28
CA HIS A 299 0.08 -7.40 -6.46
C HIS A 299 -0.67 -7.19 -5.14
N GLU A 300 -0.94 -8.28 -4.42
CA GLU A 300 -1.64 -8.19 -3.14
C GLU A 300 -0.82 -7.45 -2.07
N PHE A 301 0.51 -7.53 -2.14
CA PHE A 301 1.35 -6.76 -1.21
C PHE A 301 1.32 -5.27 -1.52
N LEU A 302 1.31 -4.89 -2.79
CA LEU A 302 1.22 -3.47 -3.18
C LEU A 302 -0.05 -2.83 -2.64
N HIS A 303 -1.19 -3.54 -2.65
CA HIS A 303 -2.42 -3.09 -1.99
C HIS A 303 -2.22 -2.77 -0.50
N ARG A 304 -1.41 -3.56 0.21
CA ARG A 304 -1.07 -3.30 1.62
C ARG A 304 -0.17 -2.08 1.80
N LEU A 305 0.67 -1.79 0.80
CA LEU A 305 1.60 -0.66 0.82
C LEU A 305 0.93 0.65 0.37
N ALA A 306 -0.22 0.59 -0.28
CA ALA A 306 -1.00 1.75 -0.68
C ALA A 306 -1.28 2.68 0.51
N HIS A 307 -1.18 3.98 0.25
CA HIS A 307 -1.45 5.00 1.25
C HIS A 307 -2.96 5.04 1.56
N PRO A 308 -3.40 5.09 2.83
CA PRO A 308 -4.83 5.17 3.16
C PRO A 308 -5.53 6.36 2.49
N GLY A 309 -4.88 7.53 2.47
CA GLY A 309 -5.37 8.70 1.74
C GLY A 309 -5.53 8.49 0.23
N TYR A 310 -4.67 7.69 -0.41
CA TYR A 310 -4.85 7.30 -1.81
C TYR A 310 -6.12 6.48 -1.99
N LEU A 311 -6.31 5.45 -1.16
CA LEU A 311 -7.48 4.57 -1.20
C LEU A 311 -8.78 5.34 -0.92
N THR A 312 -8.77 6.30 0.02
CA THR A 312 -9.91 7.17 0.28
C THR A 312 -10.28 7.99 -0.95
N ARG A 313 -9.32 8.64 -1.62
CA ARG A 313 -9.60 9.42 -2.82
C ARG A 313 -9.98 8.55 -4.01
N ALA A 314 -9.40 7.36 -4.14
CA ALA A 314 -9.80 6.40 -5.16
C ALA A 314 -11.27 5.98 -5.01
N ALA A 315 -11.75 5.79 -3.77
CA ALA A 315 -13.15 5.44 -3.51
C ALA A 315 -14.15 6.55 -3.85
N GLU A 316 -13.69 7.80 -4.03
CA GLU A 316 -14.50 8.96 -4.40
C GLU A 316 -14.63 9.13 -5.93
N THR A 317 -13.90 8.34 -6.73
CA THR A 317 -14.02 8.40 -8.19
C THR A 317 -15.22 7.58 -8.69
N ALA A 318 -15.66 7.86 -9.91
CA ALA A 318 -16.71 7.07 -10.56
C ALA A 318 -16.29 5.60 -10.73
N ASP A 319 -14.99 5.34 -10.84
CA ASP A 319 -14.44 3.99 -10.95
C ASP A 319 -13.20 3.77 -10.07
N PRO A 320 -13.41 3.37 -8.81
CA PRO A 320 -12.31 3.10 -7.89
C PRO A 320 -11.42 1.94 -8.33
N GLN A 321 -11.91 1.01 -9.15
CA GLN A 321 -11.18 -0.22 -9.47
C GLN A 321 -9.98 0.02 -10.38
N ILE A 322 -10.06 1.02 -11.27
CA ILE A 322 -8.92 1.42 -12.09
C ILE A 322 -7.76 1.87 -11.19
N LEU A 323 -8.08 2.65 -10.15
CA LEU A 323 -7.10 3.18 -9.20
C LEU A 323 -6.65 2.16 -8.16
N VAL A 324 -7.53 1.28 -7.70
CA VAL A 324 -7.19 0.27 -6.70
C VAL A 324 -6.46 -0.90 -7.37
N GLU A 325 -7.13 -1.63 -8.26
CA GLU A 325 -6.57 -2.84 -8.89
C GLU A 325 -5.64 -2.50 -10.05
N GLY A 326 -6.06 -1.62 -10.97
CA GLY A 326 -5.28 -1.33 -12.17
C GLY A 326 -3.90 -0.72 -11.87
N VAL A 327 -3.81 0.19 -10.90
CA VAL A 327 -2.51 0.75 -10.48
C VAL A 327 -1.65 -0.28 -9.75
N ALA A 328 -2.24 -1.16 -8.94
CA ALA A 328 -1.50 -2.26 -8.32
C ALA A 328 -0.89 -3.20 -9.38
N ASP A 329 -1.60 -3.48 -10.48
CA ASP A 329 -1.05 -4.27 -11.60
C ASP A 329 0.11 -3.59 -12.31
N VAL A 330 -0.02 -2.29 -12.58
CA VAL A 330 1.04 -1.51 -13.23
C VAL A 330 2.30 -1.48 -12.37
N LEU A 331 2.14 -1.23 -11.07
CA LEU A 331 3.26 -1.26 -10.13
C LEU A 331 3.83 -2.67 -9.92
N THR A 332 3.00 -3.71 -10.06
CA THR A 332 3.47 -5.11 -10.05
C THR A 332 4.35 -5.38 -11.27
N ALA A 333 3.94 -4.91 -12.45
CA ALA A 333 4.71 -5.04 -13.68
C ALA A 333 6.02 -4.22 -13.66
N ASP A 334 6.01 -3.05 -13.01
CA ASP A 334 7.20 -2.23 -12.79
C ASP A 334 8.20 -2.93 -11.83
N LEU A 335 7.69 -3.55 -10.76
CA LEU A 335 8.49 -4.30 -9.79
C LEU A 335 9.04 -5.62 -10.35
N LEU A 336 8.24 -6.33 -11.15
CA LEU A 336 8.52 -7.68 -11.68
C LEU A 336 8.36 -7.71 -13.20
N PRO A 337 9.24 -7.02 -13.97
CA PRO A 337 9.12 -6.92 -15.42
C PRO A 337 9.23 -8.27 -16.13
N GLU A 338 9.86 -9.26 -15.51
CA GLU A 338 9.98 -10.63 -16.03
C GLU A 338 8.66 -11.40 -16.05
N VAL A 339 7.61 -10.92 -15.36
CA VAL A 339 6.32 -11.63 -15.24
C VAL A 339 5.24 -11.08 -16.19
N GLY A 340 5.61 -10.15 -17.09
CA GLY A 340 5.07 -9.98 -18.44
C GLY A 340 3.62 -9.51 -18.65
N ASP A 341 2.65 -10.01 -17.91
CA ASP A 341 1.23 -9.83 -18.24
C ASP A 341 0.48 -8.98 -17.22
N ILE A 342 0.07 -7.76 -17.61
CA ILE A 342 -0.89 -6.93 -16.86
C ILE A 342 -2.26 -7.62 -16.93
N GLY A 343 -2.74 -8.18 -15.82
CA GLY A 343 -3.80 -9.20 -15.79
C GLY A 343 -5.25 -8.70 -15.69
N TYR A 344 -5.53 -7.40 -15.69
CA TYR A 344 -6.86 -6.84 -15.37
C TYR A 344 -7.66 -6.26 -16.55
N GLY A 345 -7.39 -6.70 -17.78
CA GLY A 345 -8.16 -6.28 -18.97
C GLY A 345 -8.17 -4.76 -19.15
N SER A 346 -9.35 -4.15 -19.31
CA SER A 346 -9.49 -2.70 -19.54
C SER A 346 -9.18 -1.82 -18.33
N SER A 347 -9.36 -2.31 -17.09
CA SER A 347 -8.90 -1.59 -15.90
C SER A 347 -7.37 -1.47 -15.89
N GLY A 348 -6.69 -2.52 -16.38
CA GLY A 348 -5.26 -2.48 -16.67
C GLY A 348 -4.92 -1.46 -17.75
N ALA A 349 -5.65 -1.43 -18.86
CA ALA A 349 -5.40 -0.47 -19.94
C ALA A 349 -5.55 1.01 -19.50
N ALA A 350 -6.60 1.33 -18.74
CA ALA A 350 -6.83 2.67 -18.20
C ALA A 350 -5.75 3.08 -17.17
N ALA A 351 -5.31 2.13 -16.34
CA ALA A 351 -4.20 2.37 -15.42
C ALA A 351 -2.85 2.52 -16.13
N VAL A 352 -2.63 1.80 -17.23
CA VAL A 352 -1.45 1.99 -18.11
C VAL A 352 -1.48 3.38 -18.75
N GLU A 353 -2.62 3.82 -19.28
CA GLU A 353 -2.76 5.18 -19.82
C GLU A 353 -2.47 6.25 -18.75
N LEU A 354 -2.98 6.05 -17.52
CA LEU A 354 -2.66 6.91 -16.38
C LEU A 354 -1.16 6.93 -16.12
N TYR A 355 -0.52 5.76 -16.03
CA TYR A 355 0.91 5.62 -15.80
C TYR A 355 1.76 6.28 -16.88
N GLU A 356 1.39 6.14 -18.16
CA GLU A 356 2.08 6.80 -19.28
C GLU A 356 1.89 8.32 -19.26
N THR A 357 0.70 8.79 -18.88
CA THR A 357 0.35 10.22 -18.85
C THR A 357 1.01 10.96 -17.69
N VAL A 358 0.95 10.40 -16.48
CA VAL A 358 1.53 11.00 -15.28
C VAL A 358 2.97 10.55 -15.05
N GLY A 359 3.43 9.47 -15.67
CA GLY A 359 4.74 8.91 -15.41
C GLY A 359 4.86 8.23 -14.04
N PRO A 360 5.89 7.37 -13.88
CA PRO A 360 6.06 6.50 -12.71
C PRO A 360 6.12 7.25 -11.40
N ASP A 361 6.98 8.26 -11.30
CA ASP A 361 7.25 8.94 -10.03
C ASP A 361 6.02 9.67 -9.49
N ARG A 362 5.21 10.27 -10.37
CA ARG A 362 3.95 10.93 -9.97
C ARG A 362 2.91 9.91 -9.50
N LEU A 363 2.84 8.74 -10.16
CA LEU A 363 1.95 7.67 -9.72
C LEU A 363 2.40 7.10 -8.37
N LYS A 364 3.71 6.88 -8.17
CA LYS A 364 4.29 6.40 -6.91
C LYS A 364 4.10 7.41 -5.78
N ALA A 365 4.23 8.71 -6.05
CA ALA A 365 3.92 9.78 -5.10
C ALA A 365 2.45 9.71 -4.63
N ALA A 366 1.52 9.50 -5.57
CA ALA A 366 0.11 9.34 -5.23
C ALA A 366 -0.13 8.05 -4.44
N TYR A 367 0.37 6.91 -4.94
CA TYR A 367 0.06 5.59 -4.41
C TYR A 367 0.69 5.33 -3.03
N PHE A 368 2.00 5.58 -2.86
CA PHE A 368 2.70 5.27 -1.61
C PHE A 368 2.70 6.41 -0.60
N LEU A 369 2.66 7.67 -1.07
CA LEU A 369 2.75 8.86 -0.21
C LEU A 369 1.42 9.63 -0.09
N GLY A 370 0.35 9.14 -0.72
CA GLY A 370 -0.97 9.77 -0.63
C GLY A 370 -1.08 11.13 -1.31
N ARG A 371 -0.09 11.51 -2.13
CA ARG A 371 -0.04 12.81 -2.83
C ARG A 371 -0.84 12.76 -4.13
N THR A 372 -2.14 12.54 -4.00
CA THR A 372 -3.05 12.29 -5.13
C THR A 372 -3.13 13.46 -6.11
N GLU A 373 -2.71 14.66 -5.70
CA GLU A 373 -2.62 15.82 -6.59
C GLU A 373 -1.62 15.61 -7.74
N PHE A 374 -0.65 14.70 -7.61
CA PHE A 374 0.31 14.38 -8.68
C PHE A 374 -0.29 13.51 -9.80
N ILE A 375 -1.45 12.92 -9.56
CA ILE A 375 -2.25 12.25 -10.57
C ILE A 375 -3.53 13.02 -10.87
N GLY A 376 -3.62 14.29 -10.45
CA GLY A 376 -4.76 15.17 -10.76
C GLY A 376 -6.04 14.88 -9.99
N LEU A 377 -5.98 14.07 -8.92
CA LEU A 377 -7.07 13.86 -7.96
C LEU A 377 -6.87 14.82 -6.77
N SER A 378 -7.73 15.82 -6.64
CA SER A 378 -7.62 16.89 -5.63
C SER A 378 -8.70 16.84 -4.56
#